data_AF-A0A2V8HZA0-F1
#
_entry.id   AF-A0A2V8HZA0-F1
#
_cell.length_a   1.000
_cell.length_b   1.000
_cell.length_c   1.000
_cell.angle_alpha   90.00
_cell.angle_beta   90.00
_cell.angle_gamma   90.00
#
_symmetry.space_group_name_H-M   'P 1'
#
loop_
_entity.id
_entity.type
_entity.pdbx_description
1 polymer ?
#
loop_
_entity_poly.entity_id
_entity_poly.type
_entity_poly.pdbx_seq_one_letter_code
_entity_poly.pdbx_strand_id
1 'polypeptide(L)' 'VLHEDAVRIGWGAEVVARIAAHCFDYLDAPVLRVGAKDSFVPSAVSLEDEVLPSVEDLRREVKKLLEY' A
#
# COMPACT_ATOMS: atom_id res chain seq x y z
N VAL A 1 1.08 -0.83 5.29
CA VAL A 1 -0.01 0.17 5.45
C VAL A 1 -0.99 0.00 4.30
N LEU A 2 -2.27 -0.23 4.60
CA LEU A 2 -3.33 -0.42 3.61
C LEU A 2 -4.31 0.76 3.67
N HIS A 3 -4.68 1.32 2.53
CA HIS A 3 -5.75 2.32 2.38
C HIS A 3 -6.32 2.31 0.96
N GLU A 4 -7.55 2.79 0.77
CA GLU A 4 -8.19 2.83 -0.56
C GLU A 4 -7.67 3.94 -1.47
N ASP A 5 -7.13 5.03 -0.91
CA ASP A 5 -6.64 6.17 -1.70
C ASP A 5 -5.33 5.84 -2.45
N ALA A 6 -4.93 6.72 -3.38
CA ALA A 6 -3.73 6.57 -4.18
C ALA A 6 -2.47 6.44 -3.31
N VAL A 7 -1.60 5.50 -3.70
CA VAL A 7 -0.34 5.28 -2.98
C VAL A 7 0.58 6.49 -3.10
N ARG A 8 0.60 7.18 -4.24
CA ARG A 8 1.39 8.41 -4.41
C ARG A 8 0.80 9.56 -3.63
N ILE A 9 1.62 10.19 -2.77
CA ILE A 9 1.25 11.37 -1.97
C ILE A 9 0.07 11.10 -1.00
N GLY A 10 -0.35 9.84 -0.85
CA GLY A 10 -1.41 9.46 0.08
C GLY A 10 -0.94 9.40 1.55
N TRP A 11 -1.92 9.33 2.46
CA TRP A 11 -1.70 9.29 3.90
C TRP A 11 -0.77 8.18 4.38
N GLY A 12 -0.76 7.04 3.69
CA GLY A 12 0.16 5.94 4.02
C GLY A 12 1.64 6.33 3.92
N ALA A 13 1.99 7.36 3.14
CA ALA A 13 3.35 7.87 3.05
C ALA A 13 3.81 8.49 4.38
N GLU A 14 2.96 9.28 5.04
CA GLU A 14 3.28 9.90 6.33
C GLU A 14 3.46 8.85 7.43
N VAL A 15 2.58 7.85 7.46
CA VAL A 15 2.69 6.73 8.42
C VAL A 15 4.02 5.99 8.25
N VAL A 16 4.39 5.66 7.00
CA VAL A 16 5.65 4.97 6.72
C VAL A 16 6.87 5.85 7.03
N ALA A 17 6.81 7.14 6.73
CA ALA A 17 7.88 8.08 7.05
C ALA A 17 8.16 8.12 8.56
N ARG A 18 7.11 8.17 9.38
CA ARG A 18 7.24 8.15 10.85
C ARG A 18 7.77 6.82 11.38
N ILE A 19 7.33 5.69 10.84
CA ILE A 19 7.86 4.38 11.22
C ILE A 19 9.35 4.30 10.87
N ALA A 20 9.75 4.71 9.67
CA ALA A 20 11.14 4.73 9.27
C ALA A 20 12.00 5.67 10.13
N ALA A 21 11.47 6.84 10.52
CA ALA A 21 12.21 7.80 11.34
C ALA A 21 12.38 7.37 12.81
N HIS A 22 11.43 6.62 13.37
CA HIS A 22 11.38 6.34 14.80
C HIS A 22 11.59 4.88 15.18
N CYS A 23 11.46 3.96 14.22
CA CYS A 23 11.45 2.52 14.49
C CYS A 23 12.41 1.72 13.59
N PHE A 24 13.35 2.36 12.88
CA PHE A 24 14.22 1.70 11.91
C PHE A 24 14.91 0.45 12.47
N ASP A 25 15.49 0.55 13.66
CA ASP A 25 16.23 -0.55 14.31
C ASP A 25 15.34 -1.74 14.73
N TYR A 26 14.01 -1.57 14.68
CA TYR A 26 13.03 -2.61 15.02
C TYR A 26 12.39 -3.26 13.78
N LEU A 27 12.80 -2.88 12.57
CA LEU A 27 12.22 -3.40 11.33
C LEU A 27 13.04 -4.57 10.79
N ASP A 28 12.46 -5.76 10.80
CA ASP A 28 13.04 -6.95 10.14
C ASP A 28 12.92 -6.88 8.60
N ALA A 29 12.01 -6.05 8.09
CA ALA A 29 11.69 -5.92 6.67
C ALA A 29 11.18 -4.50 6.33
N PRO A 30 11.25 -4.07 5.04
CA PRO A 30 10.77 -2.75 4.63
C PRO A 30 9.27 -2.58 4.86
N VAL A 31 8.84 -1.38 5.26
CA VAL A 31 7.41 -1.10 5.44
C VAL A 31 6.74 -0.92 4.07
N LEU A 32 5.90 -1.90 3.69
CA LEU A 32 5.14 -1.86 2.44
C LEU A 32 3.87 -1.03 2.54
N ARG A 33 3.44 -0.46 1.40
CA ARG A 33 2.19 0.28 1.24
C ARG A 33 1.38 -0.35 0.13
N VAL A 34 0.09 -0.54 0.38
CA VAL A 34 -0.89 -1.08 -0.58
C VAL A 34 -2.06 -0.11 -0.63
N GLY A 35 -2.44 0.29 -1.83
CA GLY A 35 -3.55 1.22 -2.05
C GLY A 35 -3.85 1.36 -3.54
N ALA A 36 -4.67 2.33 -3.90
CA ALA A 36 -5.07 2.50 -5.29
C ALA A 36 -3.91 2.89 -6.21
N LYS A 37 -4.04 2.54 -7.49
CA LYS A 37 -3.14 2.98 -8.56
C LYS A 37 -3.19 4.50 -8.71
N ASP A 38 -2.12 5.08 -9.28
CA ASP A 38 -1.99 6.52 -9.48
C ASP A 38 -2.84 7.04 -10.65
N SER A 39 -4.16 6.93 -10.50
CA SER A 39 -5.17 7.38 -11.48
C SER A 39 -6.43 7.87 -10.78
N PHE A 40 -7.33 8.49 -11.53
CA PHE A 40 -8.69 8.71 -11.07
C PHE A 40 -9.40 7.36 -10.87
N VAL A 41 -10.33 7.30 -9.90
CA VAL A 41 -11.20 6.14 -9.70
C VAL A 41 -12.36 6.23 -10.70
N PRO A 42 -12.46 5.33 -11.68
CA PRO A 42 -13.53 5.33 -12.67
C PRO A 42 -14.80 4.72 -12.08
N SER A 43 -15.97 5.12 -12.59
CA SER A 43 -17.27 4.58 -12.14
C SER A 43 -17.66 3.25 -12.80
N ALA A 44 -16.98 2.87 -13.88
CA ALA A 44 -17.20 1.58 -14.50
C ALA A 44 -16.54 0.50 -13.63
N VAL A 45 -17.35 -0.43 -13.11
CA VAL A 45 -16.92 -1.48 -12.16
C VAL A 45 -15.65 -2.20 -12.60
N SER A 46 -15.59 -2.63 -13.86
CA SER A 46 -14.40 -3.35 -14.39
C SER A 46 -13.11 -2.52 -14.36
N LEU A 47 -13.21 -1.19 -14.39
CA LEU A 47 -12.06 -0.30 -14.29
C LEU A 47 -11.81 0.14 -12.85
N GLU A 48 -12.85 0.20 -12.01
CA GLU A 48 -12.74 0.49 -10.58
C GLU A 48 -11.97 -0.63 -9.88
N ASP A 49 -12.32 -1.88 -10.18
CA ASP A 49 -11.65 -3.09 -9.70
C ASP A 49 -10.16 -3.12 -10.09
N GLU A 50 -9.81 -2.50 -11.21
CA GLU A 50 -8.43 -2.36 -11.65
C GLU A 50 -7.68 -1.25 -10.90
N VAL A 51 -8.35 -0.24 -10.38
CA VAL A 51 -7.70 0.90 -9.70
C VAL A 51 -7.60 0.67 -8.20
N LEU A 52 -8.67 0.16 -7.58
CA LEU A 52 -8.73 -0.07 -6.15
C LEU A 52 -7.90 -1.30 -5.73
N PRO A 53 -7.31 -1.30 -4.52
CA PRO A 53 -6.57 -2.46 -4.03
C PRO A 53 -7.51 -3.63 -3.74
N SER A 54 -7.15 -4.82 -4.18
CA SER A 54 -7.88 -6.05 -3.85
C SER A 54 -7.26 -6.81 -2.67
N VAL A 55 -8.00 -7.79 -2.14
CA VAL A 55 -7.48 -8.73 -1.12
C VAL A 55 -6.32 -9.55 -1.68
N GLU A 56 -6.39 -9.95 -2.95
CA GLU A 56 -5.31 -10.64 -3.65
C GLU A 56 -4.03 -9.80 -3.76
N ASP A 57 -4.16 -8.49 -4.01
CA ASP A 57 -3.01 -7.58 -4.00
C ASP A 57 -2.36 -7.52 -2.62
N LEU A 58 -3.16 -7.36 -1.56
CA LEU A 58 -2.66 -7.38 -0.19
C LEU A 58 -1.95 -8.70 0.11
N ARG A 59 -2.55 -9.84 -0.26
CA ARG A 59 -1.97 -11.17 -0.01
C ARG A 59 -0.63 -11.34 -0.70
N ARG A 60 -0.50 -10.87 -1.94
CA ARG A 60 0.74 -10.91 -2.70
C ARG A 60 1.83 -10.07 -2.02
N GLU A 61 1.51 -8.85 -1.59
CA GLU A 61 2.49 -7.98 -0.94
C GLU A 61 2.88 -8.48 0.46
N VAL A 62 1.94 -9.03 1.23
CA VAL A 62 2.25 -9.67 2.52
C VAL A 62 3.16 -10.89 2.33
N LYS A 63 2.91 -11.72 1.31
CA LYS A 63 3.78 -12.86 1.02
C LYS A 63 5.21 -12.41 0.72
N LYS A 64 5.38 -11.39 -0.13
CA LYS A 64 6.71 -10.81 -0.42
C LYS A 64 7.40 -10.28 0.84
N LEU A 65 6.64 -9.65 1.75
CA LEU A 65 7.19 -9.13 3.00
C LEU A 65 7.74 -10.24 3.91
N LEU A 66 7.06 -11.39 3.94
CA LEU A 66 7.45 -12.55 4.74
C LEU A 66 8.67 -13.29 4.17
N GLU A 67 9.05 -13.01 2.91
CA GLU A 67 10.20 -13.62 2.23
C GLU A 67 11.48 -12.76 2.32
N TYR A 68 11.42 -11.62 3.01
CA TYR A 68 12.58 -10.74 3.26
C TYR A 68 13.45 -11.29 4.40
#